data_AF-A0A836LBN4-F1
#
_entry.id   AF-A0A836LBN4-F1
#
_cell.length_a   1.000
_cell.length_b   1.000
_cell.length_c   1.000
_cell.angle_alpha   90.00
_cell.angle_beta   90.00
_cell.angle_gamma   90.00
#
_symmetry.space_group_name_H-M   'P 1'
#
loop_
_entity.id
_entity.type
_entity.pdbx_description
1 polymer ?
#
loop_
_entity_poly.entity_id
_entity_poly.type
_entity_poly.pdbx_seq_one_letter_code
_entity_poly.pdbx_strand_id
1 'polypeptide(L)'
;MLNNKFLEFLEEVTAHFKLQGKSTKGTVVLYRGAMTDAEAGFAANMELTVGQLLPSWDAATTVVQLRLHFRMAWDFATMLSRERHNGYSVLSNVPRGLCTTDCRLIFAAADPCVPVDSFYMSSANCSLGHASNPSYLVQKCAATISLIGPSASDLQYVLDVPLQARRAAAAAATAHRMRL
;
A
#
# COMPACT_ATOMS: atom_id res chain seq x y z
N MET A 1 6.51 -11.29 -23.50
CA MET A 1 6.80 -9.89 -23.88
C MET A 1 5.55 -9.07 -23.62
N LEU A 2 5.54 -8.19 -22.62
CA LEU A 2 4.29 -7.52 -22.17
C LEU A 2 4.42 -5.99 -22.03
N ASN A 3 5.43 -5.36 -22.63
CA ASN A 3 5.63 -3.91 -22.45
C ASN A 3 6.04 -3.11 -23.71
N ASN A 4 5.93 -3.69 -24.91
CA ASN A 4 6.39 -3.00 -26.13
C ASN A 4 5.44 -1.89 -26.60
N LYS A 5 4.18 -1.91 -26.16
CA LYS A 5 3.14 -0.92 -26.55
C LYS A 5 2.99 0.24 -25.56
N PHE A 6 3.70 0.22 -24.44
CA PHE A 6 3.54 1.27 -23.43
C PHE A 6 4.02 2.63 -23.93
N LEU A 7 5.12 2.65 -24.71
CA LEU A 7 5.60 3.87 -25.37
C LEU A 7 4.55 4.43 -26.32
N GLU A 8 4.02 3.62 -27.25
CA GLU A 8 2.98 4.01 -28.20
C GLU A 8 1.74 4.58 -27.49
N PHE A 9 1.29 3.91 -26.42
CA PHE A 9 0.17 4.39 -25.59
C PHE A 9 0.48 5.74 -24.94
N LEU A 10 1.68 5.90 -24.38
CA LEU A 10 2.05 7.15 -23.73
C LEU A 10 2.24 8.29 -24.74
N GLU A 11 2.73 8.02 -25.94
CA GLU A 11 2.76 8.96 -27.06
C GLU A 11 1.33 9.41 -27.43
N GLU A 12 0.39 8.49 -27.54
CA GLU A 12 -1.01 8.81 -27.83
C GLU A 12 -1.62 9.69 -26.73
N VAL A 13 -1.43 9.33 -25.46
CA VAL A 13 -1.92 10.10 -24.30
C VAL A 13 -1.29 11.49 -24.28
N THR A 14 0.03 11.60 -24.42
CA THR A 14 0.73 12.90 -24.38
C THR A 14 0.32 13.80 -25.54
N ALA A 15 0.11 13.24 -26.73
CA ALA A 15 -0.40 13.97 -27.89
C ALA A 15 -1.85 14.42 -27.68
N HIS A 16 -2.72 13.53 -27.21
CA HIS A 16 -4.13 13.80 -26.96
C HIS A 16 -4.33 14.95 -25.96
N PHE A 17 -3.59 14.91 -24.85
CA PHE A 17 -3.65 15.95 -23.82
C PHE A 17 -2.71 17.14 -24.08
N LYS A 18 -1.96 17.15 -25.20
CA LYS A 18 -1.02 18.21 -25.59
C LYS A 18 0.02 18.52 -24.50
N LEU A 19 0.57 17.46 -23.88
CA LEU A 19 1.45 17.57 -22.71
C LEU A 19 2.87 18.05 -23.03
N GLN A 20 3.28 18.09 -24.30
CA GLN A 20 4.63 18.45 -24.76
C GLN A 20 4.80 19.93 -25.18
N GLY A 21 3.96 20.84 -24.68
CA GLY A 21 4.05 22.28 -24.98
C GLY A 21 5.20 23.02 -24.27
N LYS A 22 5.60 24.19 -24.78
CA LYS A 22 6.63 25.04 -24.13
C LYS A 22 6.15 25.45 -22.73
N SER A 23 6.85 24.99 -21.70
CA SER A 23 6.62 25.23 -20.25
C SER A 23 5.71 24.24 -19.50
N THR A 24 5.42 23.06 -20.04
CA THR A 24 4.68 22.06 -19.25
C THR A 24 5.63 21.36 -18.26
N LYS A 25 5.77 21.93 -17.07
CA LYS A 25 6.05 21.14 -15.87
C LYS A 25 4.73 20.54 -15.42
N GLY A 26 4.76 19.31 -14.94
CA GLY A 26 3.57 18.61 -14.48
C GLY A 26 3.94 17.40 -13.66
N THR A 27 2.93 16.66 -13.25
CA THR A 27 3.10 15.44 -12.47
C THR A 27 2.35 14.31 -13.14
N VAL A 28 3.00 13.15 -13.28
CA VAL A 28 2.39 11.92 -13.76
C VAL A 28 2.50 10.85 -12.69
N VAL A 29 1.37 10.21 -12.38
CA VAL A 29 1.31 9.07 -11.45
C VAL A 29 0.82 7.87 -12.22
N LEU A 30 1.68 6.86 -12.36
CA LEU A 30 1.37 5.62 -13.05
C LEU A 30 0.95 4.56 -12.05
N TYR A 31 -0.29 4.07 -12.19
CA TYR A 31 -0.77 2.91 -11.46
C TYR A 31 -0.72 1.67 -12.36
N ARG A 32 0.19 0.75 -12.07
CA ARG A 32 0.35 -0.50 -12.82
C ARG A 32 -0.24 -1.66 -12.03
N GLY A 33 -1.35 -2.21 -12.50
CA GLY A 33 -1.88 -3.46 -11.96
C GLY A 33 -0.88 -4.61 -12.16
N ALA A 34 -0.62 -5.39 -11.10
CA ALA A 34 0.18 -6.60 -11.16
C ALA A 34 -0.56 -7.75 -10.45
N MET A 35 -0.47 -8.94 -11.03
CA MET A 35 -1.02 -10.18 -10.50
C MET A 35 0.02 -10.95 -9.68
N THR A 36 1.32 -10.69 -9.93
CA THR A 36 2.44 -11.36 -9.27
C THR A 36 3.57 -10.38 -8.96
N ASP A 37 4.47 -10.74 -8.06
CA ASP A 37 5.67 -9.94 -7.75
C ASP A 37 6.63 -9.85 -8.94
N ALA A 38 6.70 -10.91 -9.75
CA ALA A 38 7.49 -10.90 -10.99
C ALA A 38 6.98 -9.84 -11.98
N GLU A 39 5.67 -9.60 -12.02
CA GLU A 39 5.09 -8.55 -12.85
C GLU A 39 5.41 -7.14 -12.34
N ALA A 40 5.61 -6.98 -11.02
CA ALA A 40 6.03 -5.72 -10.44
C ALA A 40 7.39 -5.28 -11.02
N GLY A 41 8.31 -6.21 -11.26
CA GLY A 41 9.62 -5.93 -11.85
C GLY A 41 9.57 -5.26 -13.24
N PHE A 42 8.50 -5.45 -14.02
CA PHE A 42 8.38 -4.84 -15.36
C PHE A 42 8.04 -3.34 -15.33
N ALA A 43 7.58 -2.81 -14.20
CA ALA A 43 7.22 -1.40 -14.08
C ALA A 43 8.46 -0.47 -14.02
N ALA A 44 9.65 -0.99 -13.69
CA ALA A 44 10.91 -0.24 -13.75
C ALA A 44 11.18 0.36 -15.15
N ASN A 45 10.79 -0.34 -16.22
CA ASN A 45 11.00 0.15 -17.59
C ASN A 45 10.02 1.26 -17.99
N MET A 46 8.87 1.37 -17.33
CA MET A 46 7.85 2.39 -17.65
C MET A 46 8.33 3.80 -17.30
N GLU A 47 9.13 3.93 -16.25
CA GLU A 47 9.70 5.22 -15.83
C GLU A 47 10.67 5.80 -16.84
N LEU A 48 11.50 4.96 -17.45
CA LEU A 48 12.42 5.39 -18.50
C LEU A 48 11.65 5.97 -19.67
N THR A 49 10.55 5.30 -20.06
CA THR A 49 9.65 5.77 -21.12
C THR A 49 8.99 7.11 -20.76
N VAL A 50 8.53 7.27 -19.52
CA VAL A 50 7.99 8.55 -19.03
C VAL A 50 9.03 9.66 -19.10
N GLY A 51 10.24 9.41 -18.59
CA GLY A 51 11.32 10.40 -18.60
C GLY A 51 11.76 10.80 -20.01
N GLN A 52 11.65 9.89 -20.99
CA GLN A 52 11.92 10.18 -22.40
C GLN A 52 10.85 11.09 -23.04
N LEU A 53 9.57 10.84 -22.76
CA LEU A 53 8.46 11.60 -23.37
C LEU A 53 8.09 12.89 -22.63
N LEU A 54 8.34 12.94 -21.32
CA LEU A 54 7.98 14.04 -20.41
C LEU A 54 9.16 14.38 -19.48
N PRO A 55 10.31 14.84 -20.01
CA PRO A 55 11.55 15.00 -19.24
C PRO A 55 11.49 16.05 -18.13
N SER A 56 10.56 17.01 -18.20
CA SER A 56 10.36 18.07 -17.21
C SER A 56 9.25 17.79 -16.20
N TRP A 57 8.67 16.59 -16.23
CA TRP A 57 7.56 16.21 -15.36
C TRP A 57 8.06 15.37 -14.19
N ASP A 58 7.47 15.62 -13.02
CA ASP A 58 7.63 14.75 -11.87
C ASP A 58 6.85 13.45 -12.10
N ALA A 59 7.46 12.32 -11.79
CA ALA A 59 6.87 11.01 -12.01
C ALA A 59 6.83 10.18 -10.73
N ALA A 60 5.74 9.45 -10.54
CA ALA A 60 5.65 8.36 -9.57
C ALA A 60 5.08 7.11 -10.22
N THR A 61 5.69 5.96 -9.95
CA THR A 61 5.22 4.66 -10.43
C THR A 61 4.84 3.80 -9.25
N THR A 62 3.56 3.42 -9.22
CA THR A 62 2.97 2.59 -8.17
C THR A 62 2.44 1.30 -8.79
N VAL A 63 2.98 0.17 -8.35
CA VAL A 63 2.45 -1.15 -8.68
C VAL A 63 1.29 -1.47 -7.72
N VAL A 64 0.17 -1.91 -8.26
CA VAL A 64 -1.05 -2.22 -7.51
C VAL A 64 -1.33 -3.71 -7.59
N GLN A 65 -1.30 -4.41 -6.46
CA GLN A 65 -1.69 -5.82 -6.40
C GLN A 65 -3.06 -5.96 -5.74
N LEU A 66 -4.07 -6.28 -6.54
CA LEU A 66 -5.46 -6.40 -6.06
C LEU A 66 -5.76 -7.74 -5.39
N ARG A 67 -4.95 -8.77 -5.71
CA ARG A 67 -5.15 -10.15 -5.25
C ARG A 67 -4.04 -10.54 -4.32
N LEU A 68 -4.25 -10.28 -3.04
CA LEU A 68 -3.34 -10.65 -1.97
C LEU A 68 -4.04 -11.58 -1.00
N HIS A 69 -3.26 -12.33 -0.22
CA HIS A 69 -3.77 -13.13 0.89
C HIS A 69 -3.87 -12.33 2.20
N PHE A 70 -3.28 -11.14 2.24
CA PHE A 70 -3.37 -10.23 3.38
C PHE A 70 -4.79 -9.67 3.55
N ARG A 71 -5.29 -9.66 4.79
CA ARG A 71 -6.59 -9.10 5.15
C ARG A 71 -6.45 -8.20 6.36
N MET A 72 -6.99 -6.99 6.26
CA MET A 72 -7.18 -6.07 7.37
C MET A 72 -8.55 -6.30 7.98
N ALA A 73 -8.59 -6.45 9.30
CA ALA A 73 -9.82 -6.58 10.05
C ALA A 73 -9.82 -5.62 11.24
N TRP A 74 -10.98 -5.04 11.53
CA TRP A 74 -11.21 -4.23 12.70
C TRP A 74 -11.67 -5.12 13.84
N ASP A 75 -10.94 -5.09 14.97
CA ASP A 75 -11.27 -5.87 16.16
C ASP A 75 -12.05 -5.03 17.17
N PHE A 76 -13.38 -5.14 17.16
CA PHE A 76 -14.22 -4.41 18.10
C PHE A 76 -14.05 -4.88 19.55
N ALA A 77 -13.52 -6.08 19.84
CA ALA A 77 -13.34 -6.60 21.20
C ALA A 77 -12.22 -5.87 21.94
N THR A 78 -11.27 -5.32 21.17
CA THR A 78 -10.18 -4.51 21.70
C THR A 78 -10.62 -3.09 22.01
N MET A 79 -11.63 -2.57 21.31
CA MET A 79 -12.12 -1.19 21.47
C MET A 79 -13.37 -1.07 22.35
N LEU A 80 -14.22 -2.09 22.38
CA LEU A 80 -15.50 -2.12 23.09
C LEU A 80 -15.49 -3.30 24.06
N SER A 81 -15.05 -3.05 25.29
CA SER A 81 -14.87 -4.07 26.34
C SER A 81 -16.14 -4.89 26.64
N ARG A 82 -17.33 -4.32 26.37
CA ARG A 82 -18.63 -4.96 26.59
C ARG A 82 -18.96 -6.09 25.61
N GLU A 83 -18.35 -6.11 24.43
CA GLU A 83 -18.72 -7.06 23.37
C GLU A 83 -17.98 -8.41 23.44
N ARG A 84 -16.99 -8.52 24.33
CA ARG A 84 -16.14 -9.73 24.49
C ARG A 84 -16.92 -11.01 24.83
N HIS A 85 -18.15 -10.90 25.31
CA HIS A 85 -18.91 -12.01 25.87
C HIS A 85 -20.07 -12.51 24.99
N ASN A 86 -20.30 -11.92 23.81
CA ASN A 86 -21.50 -12.22 23.00
C ASN A 86 -21.31 -13.30 21.91
N GLY A 87 -20.14 -13.91 21.78
CA GLY A 87 -19.93 -15.08 20.89
C GLY A 87 -20.01 -14.81 19.38
N TYR A 88 -20.25 -13.56 18.94
CA TYR A 88 -20.19 -13.16 17.53
C TYR A 88 -18.75 -12.87 17.11
N SER A 89 -18.45 -13.02 15.81
CA SER A 89 -17.17 -12.60 15.22
C SER A 89 -16.97 -11.12 15.51
N VAL A 90 -16.05 -10.81 16.42
CA VAL A 90 -15.73 -9.42 16.79
C VAL A 90 -14.83 -8.74 15.76
N LEU A 91 -14.48 -9.47 14.68
CA LEU A 91 -13.75 -8.98 13.53
C LEU A 91 -14.73 -8.54 12.45
N SER A 92 -14.53 -7.32 11.96
CA SER A 92 -15.25 -6.77 10.81
C SER A 92 -14.29 -6.26 9.75
N ASN A 93 -14.80 -6.02 8.54
CA ASN A 93 -14.04 -5.32 7.53
C ASN A 93 -13.66 -3.93 8.03
N VAL A 94 -12.41 -3.54 7.77
CA VAL A 94 -11.98 -2.18 8.03
C VAL A 94 -12.75 -1.17 7.17
N PRO A 95 -12.97 0.06 7.67
CA PRO A 95 -13.62 1.11 6.90
C PRO A 95 -12.91 1.38 5.57
N ARG A 96 -13.69 1.75 4.54
CA ARG A 96 -13.13 2.28 3.29
C ARG A 96 -12.24 3.49 3.60
N GLY A 97 -11.10 3.54 2.94
CA GLY A 97 -10.08 4.58 3.12
C GLY A 97 -9.06 4.26 4.19
N LEU A 98 -9.26 3.21 5.02
CA LEU A 98 -8.22 2.79 5.96
C LEU A 98 -6.96 2.40 5.18
N CYS A 99 -5.83 3.01 5.52
CA CYS A 99 -4.52 2.70 4.97
C CYS A 99 -3.53 2.32 6.09
N THR A 100 -2.54 1.52 5.73
CA THR A 100 -1.40 1.21 6.61
C THR A 100 -0.14 1.08 5.77
N THR A 101 0.95 1.65 6.26
CA THR A 101 2.30 1.52 5.69
C THR A 101 3.08 0.35 6.31
N ASP A 102 2.50 -0.37 7.27
CA ASP A 102 3.11 -1.55 7.89
C ASP A 102 3.04 -2.76 6.94
N CYS A 103 3.87 -2.72 5.90
CA CYS A 103 3.87 -3.66 4.78
C CYS A 103 4.88 -4.81 4.92
N ARG A 104 5.23 -5.17 6.16
CA ARG A 104 6.23 -6.21 6.51
C ARG A 104 5.95 -7.63 5.96
N LEU A 105 4.92 -7.82 5.13
CA LEU A 105 4.43 -9.12 4.68
C LEU A 105 4.58 -9.39 3.17
N ILE A 106 4.92 -8.41 2.32
CA ILE A 106 4.90 -8.62 0.86
C ILE A 106 6.26 -9.03 0.29
N PHE A 107 7.36 -8.49 0.81
CA PHE A 107 8.68 -8.77 0.25
C PHE A 107 9.56 -9.50 1.26
N ALA A 108 9.23 -10.76 1.56
CA ALA A 108 10.11 -11.62 2.37
C ALA A 108 11.52 -11.81 1.74
N ALA A 109 11.69 -11.43 0.46
CA ALA A 109 12.95 -11.39 -0.27
C ALA A 109 13.50 -9.97 -0.54
N ALA A 110 12.82 -8.90 -0.10
CA ALA A 110 13.44 -7.58 -0.13
C ALA A 110 14.50 -7.51 0.97
N ASP A 111 15.63 -6.91 0.64
CA ASP A 111 16.66 -6.59 1.62
C ASP A 111 16.00 -5.85 2.80
N PRO A 112 16.05 -6.40 4.04
CA PRO A 112 15.47 -5.73 5.20
C PRO A 112 16.11 -4.37 5.49
N CYS A 113 17.25 -4.05 4.85
CA CYS A 113 17.94 -2.77 4.93
C CYS A 113 17.44 -1.73 3.92
N VAL A 114 16.64 -2.12 2.92
CA VAL A 114 16.10 -1.19 1.93
C VAL A 114 14.61 -0.97 2.22
N PRO A 115 14.23 0.15 2.86
CA PRO A 115 12.82 0.47 3.07
C PRO A 115 12.13 0.59 1.70
N VAL A 116 11.07 -0.19 1.53
CA VAL A 116 10.24 -0.16 0.34
C VAL A 116 9.00 0.66 0.65
N ASP A 117 8.85 1.79 -0.02
CA ASP A 117 7.70 2.66 0.12
C ASP A 117 6.44 1.93 -0.38
N SER A 118 5.63 1.47 0.57
CA SER A 118 4.45 0.67 0.26
C SER A 118 3.36 0.87 1.29
N PHE A 119 2.11 0.70 0.85
CA PHE A 119 0.96 0.76 1.73
C PHE A 119 -0.13 -0.20 1.27
N TYR A 120 -0.95 -0.66 2.21
CA TYR A 120 -2.25 -1.25 1.92
C TYR A 120 -3.33 -0.20 2.06
N MET A 121 -4.39 -0.30 1.26
CA MET A 121 -5.58 0.52 1.43
C MET A 121 -6.84 -0.31 1.24
N SER A 122 -7.81 -0.13 2.14
CA SER A 122 -9.16 -0.64 1.95
C SER A 122 -9.93 0.30 1.02
N SER A 123 -9.99 -0.03 -0.28
CA SER A 123 -10.62 0.86 -1.28
C SER A 123 -12.13 0.67 -1.42
N ALA A 124 -12.66 -0.49 -1.00
CA ALA A 124 -14.05 -0.89 -1.18
C ALA A 124 -14.72 -1.30 0.13
N ASN A 125 -15.99 -0.93 0.28
CA ASN A 125 -16.84 -1.49 1.32
C ASN A 125 -17.35 -2.87 0.86
N CYS A 126 -17.10 -3.90 1.65
CA CYS A 126 -17.67 -5.23 1.42
C CYS A 126 -18.74 -5.50 2.47
N SER A 127 -19.99 -5.64 2.03
CA SER A 127 -21.14 -6.02 2.88
C SER A 127 -21.16 -7.51 3.23
N LEU A 128 -20.48 -8.34 2.43
CA LEU A 128 -20.37 -9.78 2.64
C LEU A 128 -18.91 -10.23 2.46
N GLY A 129 -18.48 -11.14 3.33
CA GLY A 129 -17.13 -11.70 3.30
C GLY A 129 -16.06 -10.70 3.73
N HIS A 130 -14.79 -11.03 3.43
CA HIS A 130 -13.65 -10.17 3.75
C HIS A 130 -13.31 -9.26 2.58
N ALA A 131 -13.13 -7.97 2.87
CA ALA A 131 -12.67 -7.00 1.88
C ALA A 131 -11.29 -7.41 1.35
N SER A 132 -11.09 -7.30 0.03
CA SER A 132 -9.73 -7.34 -0.51
C SER A 132 -9.03 -6.03 -0.16
N ASN A 133 -7.77 -6.13 0.27
CA ASN A 133 -6.95 -4.98 0.61
C ASN A 133 -5.80 -4.92 -0.38
N PRO A 134 -5.95 -4.15 -1.48
CA PRO A 134 -4.86 -3.98 -2.43
C PRO A 134 -3.59 -3.47 -1.76
N SER A 135 -2.45 -3.99 -2.19
CA SER A 135 -1.16 -3.35 -1.92
C SER A 135 -0.83 -2.36 -3.01
N TYR A 136 -0.14 -1.31 -2.59
CA TYR A 136 0.44 -0.27 -3.42
C TYR A 136 1.92 -0.25 -3.11
N LEU A 137 2.72 -0.62 -4.09
CA LEU A 137 4.18 -0.61 -4.04
C LEU A 137 4.66 0.59 -4.86
N VAL A 138 5.27 1.57 -4.21
CA VAL A 138 5.88 2.72 -4.86
C VAL A 138 7.30 2.34 -5.24
N GLN A 139 7.55 2.18 -6.54
CA GLN A 139 8.87 1.78 -7.04
C GLN A 139 9.80 2.98 -7.22
N LYS A 140 9.23 4.11 -7.65
CA LYS A 140 9.92 5.39 -7.72
C LYS A 140 8.91 6.51 -7.53
N CYS A 141 9.39 7.57 -6.90
CA CYS A 141 8.63 8.76 -6.63
C CYS A 141 9.56 9.96 -6.77
N ALA A 142 9.17 10.95 -7.57
CA ALA A 142 9.85 12.25 -7.53
C ALA A 142 9.71 12.83 -6.12
N ALA A 143 10.75 13.49 -5.61
CA ALA A 143 10.80 14.00 -4.24
C ALA A 143 9.70 15.05 -3.93
N THR A 144 9.16 15.69 -4.97
CA THR A 144 8.03 16.63 -4.90
C THR A 144 6.68 15.96 -4.67
N ILE A 145 6.59 14.64 -4.87
CA ILE A 145 5.38 13.84 -4.70
C ILE A 145 5.45 13.19 -3.31
N SER A 146 4.70 13.75 -2.35
CA SER A 146 4.60 13.19 -1.00
C SER A 146 3.67 11.97 -0.97
N LEU A 147 4.17 10.86 -0.43
CA LEU A 147 3.38 9.66 -0.12
C LEU A 147 2.55 9.80 1.15
N ILE A 148 2.85 10.83 1.97
CA ILE A 148 2.24 11.07 3.26
C ILE A 148 1.15 12.13 3.07
N GLY A 149 -0.12 11.71 3.12
CA GLY A 149 -1.25 12.58 3.47
C GLY A 149 -1.12 13.06 4.93
N PRO A 150 -1.95 14.02 5.41
CA PRO A 150 -1.77 14.66 6.70
C PRO A 150 -1.46 13.62 7.80
N SER A 151 -0.26 13.78 8.35
CA SER A 151 0.45 13.02 9.38
C SER A 151 -0.12 11.65 9.82
N ALA A 152 0.71 10.62 9.64
CA ALA A 152 0.57 9.30 10.25
C ALA A 152 0.37 9.32 11.78
N SER A 153 0.63 10.44 12.47
CA SER A 153 0.32 10.64 13.89
C SER A 153 -1.17 10.56 14.21
N ASP A 154 -2.05 10.87 13.25
CA ASP A 154 -3.50 10.84 13.47
C ASP A 154 -4.07 9.41 13.34
N LEU A 155 -3.36 8.51 12.66
CA LEU A 155 -3.71 7.09 12.51
C LEU A 155 -2.89 6.16 13.43
N GLN A 156 -1.70 6.59 13.89
CA GLN A 156 -0.85 5.84 14.83
C GLN A 156 -1.53 5.57 16.17
N TYR A 157 -2.37 6.50 16.64
CA TYR A 157 -3.10 6.36 17.91
C TYR A 157 -4.04 5.14 17.95
N VAL A 158 -4.47 4.63 16.79
CA VAL A 158 -5.42 3.51 16.71
C VAL A 158 -4.71 2.15 16.70
N LEU A 159 -3.43 2.08 16.29
CA LEU A 159 -2.70 0.82 16.12
C LEU A 159 -1.61 0.56 17.17
N ASP A 160 -1.10 1.60 17.86
CA ASP A 160 -0.02 1.42 18.84
C ASP A 160 -0.50 0.83 20.18
N VAL A 161 -1.74 1.12 20.60
CA VAL A 161 -2.29 0.63 21.88
C VAL A 161 -2.47 -0.91 21.87
N PRO A 162 -3.02 -1.54 20.81
CA PRO A 162 -3.15 -2.99 20.76
C PRO A 162 -1.80 -3.73 20.61
N LEU A 163 -0.83 -3.13 19.90
CA LEU A 163 0.45 -3.79 19.62
C LEU A 163 1.37 -3.83 20.86
N GLN A 164 1.41 -2.75 21.64
CA GLN A 164 2.14 -2.73 22.91
C GLN A 164 1.50 -3.67 23.95
N ALA A 165 0.17 -3.71 24.02
CA ALA A 165 -0.55 -4.64 24.89
C ALA A 165 -0.28 -6.12 24.51
N ARG A 166 -0.22 -6.44 23.22
CA ARG A 166 0.12 -7.79 22.73
C ARG A 166 1.57 -8.17 23.01
N ARG A 167 2.52 -7.24 22.89
CA ARG A 167 3.94 -7.46 23.25
C ARG A 167 4.11 -7.70 24.75
N ALA A 168 3.41 -6.94 25.59
CA ALA A 168 3.42 -7.14 27.04
C ALA A 168 2.81 -8.49 27.45
N ALA A 169 1.70 -8.89 26.82
CA ALA A 169 1.06 -10.18 27.08
C ALA A 169 1.93 -11.38 26.63
N ALA A 170 2.59 -11.28 25.48
CA ALA A 170 3.51 -12.31 25.00
C ALA A 170 4.75 -12.44 25.90
N ALA A 171 5.31 -11.32 26.37
CA ALA A 171 6.43 -11.32 27.31
C ALA A 171 6.05 -11.94 28.67
N ALA A 172 4.85 -11.65 29.18
CA ALA A 172 4.33 -12.23 30.42
C ALA A 172 4.10 -13.75 30.30
N ALA A 173 3.56 -14.22 29.17
CA ALA A 173 3.35 -15.65 28.91
C ALA A 173 4.68 -16.42 28.83
N THR A 174 5.69 -15.84 28.18
CA THR A 174 7.04 -16.43 28.11
C THR A 174 7.72 -16.45 29.48
N ALA A 175 7.58 -15.39 30.27
CA ALA A 175 8.14 -15.34 31.63
C ALA A 175 7.49 -16.34 32.59
N HIS A 176 6.19 -16.62 32.43
CA HIS A 176 5.50 -17.64 33.23
C HIS A 176 5.96 -19.06 32.88
N ARG A 177 6.22 -19.34 31.60
CA ARG A 177 6.68 -20.64 31.11
C ARG A 177 8.12 -20.98 31.50
N MET A 178 8.94 -19.98 31.84
CA MET A 178 10.31 -20.16 32.35
C MET A 178 10.39 -20.33 33.88
N ARG A 179 9.25 -20.21 34.59
CA ARG A 179 9.17 -20.35 36.06
C ARG A 179 8.52 -21.67 36.51
N LEU A 180 8.10 -22.52 35.57
CA LEU A 180 7.62 -23.89 35.79
C LEU A 180 8.68 -24.86 35.25
#